data_AF-A0A117MM46-F1
#
_entry.id   AF-A0A117MM46-F1
#
_cell.length_a   1.000
_cell.length_b   1.000
_cell.length_c   1.000
_cell.angle_alpha   90.00
_cell.angle_beta   90.00
_cell.angle_gamma   90.00
#
_symmetry.space_group_name_H-M   'P 1'
#
loop_
_entity.id
_entity.type
_entity.pdbx_description
1 polymer ?
#
loop_
_entity_poly.entity_id
_entity_poly.type
_entity_poly.pdbx_seq_one_letter_code
_entity_poly.pdbx_strand_id
1 'polypeptide(L)'
;MSGAGTVALSLGLCLCAGQLVATSPASAATTTTPVAATTVTTTTTAAAVKVKPRLSNKLSTRKLPWGSSLKVTAKVINPNTGKVAKGTVRLQGLRNGKWVTWDTETVRNANGTVTLKAAPKTSAYVRTLFTGTGYSQAATKGVKVTVKASGAKILAEAKKHKGALYKFAAAGPKRFDCSGYTLYVYKKAAGKKLPHKANSQQHYGKSVSKSNKKVGDLIVFRSGSYGYHAGIYAGGGYMYDSPHTGARVGKHKIYGSNYVVRRLVA
;
A
#
# COMPACT_ATOMS: atom_id res chain seq x y z
N MET A 1 25.04 0.63 -53.87
CA MET A 1 25.32 -0.41 -52.86
C MET A 1 23.99 -1.08 -52.56
N SER A 2 23.41 -1.89 -53.46
CA SER A 2 23.86 -3.17 -54.05
C SER A 2 23.77 -4.34 -53.04
N GLY A 3 22.86 -5.29 -53.30
CA GLY A 3 22.74 -6.63 -52.68
C GLY A 3 21.55 -6.75 -51.72
N ALA A 4 20.35 -7.25 -52.04
CA ALA A 4 19.91 -8.47 -52.77
C ALA A 4 20.22 -9.78 -52.04
N GLY A 5 19.16 -10.54 -51.71
CA GLY A 5 19.19 -11.90 -51.17
C GLY A 5 17.77 -12.49 -51.08
N THR A 6 17.45 -13.39 -52.01
CA THR A 6 16.15 -14.05 -52.22
C THR A 6 16.31 -15.59 -52.11
N VAL A 7 15.18 -16.31 -51.87
CA VAL A 7 14.88 -17.76 -52.12
C VAL A 7 15.42 -18.74 -51.04
N ALA A 8 14.75 -19.79 -50.54
CA ALA A 8 13.74 -20.77 -51.03
C ALA A 8 12.73 -21.16 -49.91
N LEU A 9 11.47 -21.61 -50.08
CA LEU A 9 10.79 -22.55 -50.98
C LEU A 9 11.12 -24.04 -50.71
N SER A 10 10.23 -24.73 -49.97
CA SER A 10 10.03 -26.18 -50.10
C SER A 10 8.63 -26.59 -49.61
N LEU A 11 7.88 -27.22 -50.51
CA LEU A 11 6.56 -27.82 -50.33
C LEU A 11 6.60 -29.08 -49.45
N GLY A 12 5.47 -29.41 -48.83
CA GLY A 12 5.23 -30.69 -48.17
C GLY A 12 3.74 -30.94 -47.94
N LEU A 13 3.03 -31.27 -49.01
CA LEU A 13 1.65 -31.76 -49.02
C LEU A 13 1.63 -33.24 -48.63
N CYS A 14 0.76 -33.66 -47.72
CA CYS A 14 0.31 -35.06 -47.67
C CYS A 14 -1.13 -35.13 -47.15
N LEU A 15 -2.05 -35.31 -48.10
CA LEU A 15 -3.40 -35.84 -47.91
C LEU A 15 -3.29 -37.34 -47.67
N CYS A 16 -4.06 -37.89 -46.74
CA CYS A 16 -4.75 -39.16 -46.95
C CYS A 16 -6.05 -39.19 -46.15
N ALA A 17 -7.12 -39.46 -46.88
CA ALA A 17 -8.50 -39.56 -46.43
C ALA A 17 -8.79 -40.92 -45.78
N GLY A 18 -9.88 -40.98 -45.01
CA GLY A 18 -10.43 -42.22 -44.48
C GLY A 18 -11.68 -41.96 -43.65
N GLN A 19 -12.80 -41.65 -44.32
CA GLN A 19 -14.14 -41.67 -43.74
C GLN A 19 -14.55 -43.12 -43.44
N LEU A 20 -15.26 -43.32 -42.33
CA LEU A 20 -16.21 -44.43 -42.21
C LEU A 20 -17.46 -43.94 -41.48
N VAL A 21 -18.58 -44.22 -42.14
CA VAL A 21 -19.98 -43.92 -41.81
C VAL A 21 -20.56 -45.11 -41.05
N ALA A 22 -21.42 -44.86 -40.06
CA ALA A 22 -22.57 -45.71 -39.68
C ALA A 22 -23.29 -45.06 -38.48
N THR A 23 -24.42 -44.36 -38.68
CA THR A 23 -25.82 -44.84 -38.59
C THR A 23 -26.21 -45.43 -37.24
N SER A 24 -27.06 -44.68 -36.52
CA SER A 24 -27.89 -45.16 -35.40
C SER A 24 -28.89 -46.23 -35.85
N PRO A 25 -29.36 -47.08 -34.91
CA PRO A 25 -30.80 -47.06 -34.65
C PRO A 25 -31.18 -47.16 -33.17
N ALA A 26 -32.48 -46.95 -32.95
CA ALA A 26 -33.18 -46.71 -31.69
C ALA A 26 -33.50 -47.98 -30.86
N SER A 27 -34.06 -47.72 -29.68
CA SER A 27 -34.52 -48.60 -28.60
C SER A 27 -35.22 -49.91 -28.97
N ALA A 28 -34.97 -50.94 -28.16
CA ALA A 28 -35.98 -51.91 -27.72
C ALA A 28 -35.65 -52.43 -26.31
N ALA A 29 -36.69 -52.83 -25.58
CA ALA A 29 -36.73 -53.00 -24.13
C ALA A 29 -36.46 -54.44 -23.64
N THR A 30 -36.13 -54.52 -22.35
CA THR A 30 -36.38 -55.61 -21.36
C THR A 30 -35.75 -57.00 -21.58
N THR A 31 -34.99 -57.48 -20.57
CA THR A 31 -35.34 -58.60 -19.65
C THR A 31 -34.08 -59.30 -19.10
N THR A 32 -33.88 -59.17 -17.79
CA THR A 32 -33.33 -60.12 -16.78
C THR A 32 -31.87 -60.64 -16.77
N THR A 33 -31.34 -60.53 -15.55
CA THR A 33 -30.47 -61.44 -14.75
C THR A 33 -28.93 -61.37 -14.86
N PRO A 34 -28.22 -61.53 -13.72
CA PRO A 34 -26.96 -60.84 -13.43
C PRO A 34 -25.73 -61.78 -13.43
N VAL A 35 -24.54 -61.26 -13.77
CA VAL A 35 -23.28 -61.95 -13.45
C VAL A 35 -22.19 -60.93 -13.07
N ALA A 36 -21.70 -61.08 -11.84
CA ALA A 36 -20.42 -60.65 -11.27
C ALA A 36 -19.95 -59.20 -11.51
N ALA A 37 -20.22 -58.34 -10.51
CA ALA A 37 -19.50 -57.08 -10.35
C ALA A 37 -18.03 -57.36 -10.01
N THR A 38 -17.13 -57.14 -10.98
CA THR A 38 -15.71 -56.93 -10.69
C THR A 38 -15.58 -55.64 -9.90
N THR A 39 -15.30 -55.76 -8.61
CA THR A 39 -14.94 -54.66 -7.72
C THR A 39 -13.61 -54.05 -8.18
N VAL A 40 -13.71 -53.04 -9.04
CA VAL A 40 -12.61 -52.09 -9.26
C VAL A 40 -12.40 -51.37 -7.93
N THR A 41 -11.37 -51.80 -7.20
CA THR A 41 -10.93 -51.13 -5.99
C THR A 41 -10.29 -49.81 -6.42
N THR A 42 -11.11 -48.76 -6.53
CA THR A 42 -10.62 -47.39 -6.56
C THR A 42 -9.93 -47.13 -5.22
N THR A 43 -8.60 -47.23 -5.20
CA THR A 43 -7.79 -46.75 -4.09
C THR A 43 -7.91 -45.23 -4.08
N THR A 44 -8.94 -44.72 -3.41
CA THR A 44 -9.03 -43.32 -3.01
C THR A 44 -7.84 -43.08 -2.08
N THR A 45 -6.79 -42.45 -2.60
CA THR A 45 -5.65 -42.00 -1.79
C THR A 45 -6.20 -41.03 -0.75
N ALA A 46 -6.35 -41.52 0.49
CA ALA A 46 -6.86 -40.72 1.60
C ALA A 46 -6.00 -39.45 1.70
N ALA A 47 -6.63 -38.29 1.51
CA ALA A 47 -5.94 -37.01 1.58
C ALA A 47 -5.20 -36.91 2.93
N ALA A 48 -3.87 -36.83 2.88
CA ALA A 48 -3.03 -36.80 4.08
C ALA A 48 -3.54 -35.73 5.06
N VAL A 49 -3.74 -36.12 6.33
CA VAL A 49 -4.28 -35.24 7.38
C VAL A 49 -3.34 -34.04 7.56
N LYS A 50 -3.81 -32.85 7.18
CA LYS A 50 -3.01 -31.62 7.21
C LYS A 50 -2.90 -31.07 8.64
N VAL A 51 -1.68 -30.94 9.16
CA VAL A 51 -1.42 -30.42 10.51
C VAL A 51 -1.73 -28.93 10.58
N LYS A 52 -2.48 -28.47 11.60
CA LYS A 52 -2.70 -27.03 11.81
C LYS A 52 -1.50 -26.42 12.55
N PRO A 53 -0.73 -25.51 11.94
CA PRO A 53 0.44 -24.93 12.59
C PRO A 53 0.03 -23.86 13.62
N ARG A 54 0.87 -23.69 14.65
CA ARG A 54 0.74 -22.58 15.61
C ARG A 54 1.40 -21.34 15.01
N LEU A 55 0.59 -20.32 14.72
CA LEU A 55 1.03 -19.03 14.20
C LEU A 55 0.84 -17.94 15.26
N SER A 56 1.92 -17.28 15.66
CA SER A 56 1.87 -16.10 16.52
C SER A 56 2.51 -14.90 15.83
N ASN A 57 2.07 -13.68 16.16
CA ASN A 57 2.67 -12.46 15.64
C ASN A 57 2.91 -11.41 16.72
N LYS A 58 3.93 -10.59 16.49
CA LYS A 58 4.26 -9.42 17.30
C LYS A 58 4.41 -8.21 16.38
N LEU A 59 3.59 -7.20 16.60
CA LEU A 59 3.65 -5.93 15.86
C LEU A 59 4.66 -5.00 16.52
N SER A 60 5.36 -4.19 15.72
CA SER A 60 6.24 -3.12 16.24
C SER A 60 5.45 -2.03 16.96
N THR A 61 4.29 -1.62 16.43
CA THR A 61 3.36 -0.66 17.05
C THR A 61 1.96 -0.78 16.44
N ARG A 62 0.94 -0.36 17.21
CA ARG A 62 -0.45 -0.23 16.73
C ARG A 62 -0.78 1.19 16.24
N LYS A 63 0.05 2.19 16.58
CA LYS A 63 -0.12 3.59 16.18
C LYS A 63 1.08 4.00 15.35
N LEU A 64 0.87 4.26 14.07
CA LEU A 64 1.92 4.58 13.10
C LEU A 64 1.75 6.01 12.57
N PRO A 65 2.80 6.83 12.48
CA PRO A 65 2.78 8.01 11.64
C PRO A 65 2.60 7.62 10.17
N TRP A 66 1.86 8.42 9.41
CA TRP A 66 1.70 8.20 7.97
C TRP A 66 3.06 8.21 7.26
N GLY A 67 3.29 7.20 6.41
CA GLY A 67 4.56 6.99 5.71
C GLY A 67 5.59 6.14 6.48
N SER A 68 5.32 5.75 7.73
CA SER A 68 6.18 4.82 8.48
C SER A 68 5.86 3.36 8.16
N SER A 69 6.88 2.49 8.29
CA SER A 69 6.72 1.04 8.10
C SER A 69 6.27 0.34 9.39
N LEU A 70 5.17 -0.41 9.29
CA LEU A 70 4.80 -1.46 10.22
C LEU A 70 5.74 -2.66 10.03
N LYS A 71 6.33 -3.15 11.12
CA LYS A 71 7.04 -4.44 11.13
C LYS A 71 6.20 -5.45 11.90
N VAL A 72 5.99 -6.63 11.32
CA VAL A 72 5.27 -7.74 11.95
C VAL A 72 6.18 -8.96 11.96
N THR A 73 6.57 -9.38 13.15
CA THR A 73 7.35 -10.59 13.34
C THR A 73 6.39 -11.74 13.60
N ALA A 74 6.39 -12.74 12.73
CA ALA A 74 5.55 -13.93 12.87
C ALA A 74 6.41 -15.16 13.17
N LYS A 75 5.97 -16.00 14.10
CA LYS A 75 6.61 -17.29 14.41
C LYS A 75 5.65 -18.43 14.06
N VAL A 76 6.16 -19.42 13.34
CA VAL A 76 5.37 -20.59 12.88
C VAL A 76 6.01 -21.88 13.35
N ILE A 77 5.26 -22.68 14.10
CA ILE A 77 5.73 -23.94 14.69
C ILE A 77 4.70 -25.03 14.44
N ASN A 78 5.16 -26.25 14.18
CA ASN A 78 4.33 -27.44 14.20
C ASN A 78 4.04 -27.84 15.67
N PRO A 79 2.77 -27.83 16.12
CA PRO A 79 2.44 -28.12 17.52
C PRO A 79 2.78 -29.55 17.95
N ASN A 80 2.79 -30.50 17.02
CA ASN A 80 3.00 -31.92 17.33
C ASN A 80 4.49 -32.27 17.50
N THR A 81 5.37 -31.54 16.80
CA THR A 81 6.82 -31.86 16.76
C THR A 81 7.69 -30.78 17.39
N GLY A 82 7.14 -29.60 17.68
CA GLY A 82 7.90 -28.43 18.12
C GLY A 82 8.84 -27.83 17.05
N LYS A 83 8.96 -28.48 15.87
CA LYS A 83 9.82 -28.05 14.77
C LYS A 83 9.18 -26.92 13.95
N VAL A 84 10.01 -26.19 13.21
CA VAL A 84 9.57 -25.12 12.31
C VAL A 84 8.68 -25.66 11.21
N ALA A 85 7.51 -25.04 11.02
CA ALA A 85 6.67 -25.32 9.87
C ALA A 85 7.17 -24.53 8.65
N LYS A 86 7.74 -25.24 7.66
CA LYS A 86 8.20 -24.63 6.41
C LYS A 86 6.98 -24.20 5.58
N GLY A 87 7.03 -22.98 5.05
CA GLY A 87 5.96 -22.43 4.25
C GLY A 87 6.08 -20.92 4.07
N THR A 88 5.00 -20.32 3.62
CA THR A 88 4.91 -18.88 3.33
C THR A 88 4.01 -18.20 4.36
N VAL A 89 4.45 -17.07 4.90
CA VAL A 89 3.64 -16.17 5.72
C VAL A 89 3.34 -14.91 4.92
N ARG A 90 2.08 -14.52 4.88
CA ARG A 90 1.58 -13.30 4.25
C ARG A 90 1.12 -12.32 5.32
N LEU A 91 1.56 -11.07 5.25
CA LEU A 91 0.95 -9.97 5.99
C LEU A 91 -0.23 -9.45 5.17
N GLN A 92 -1.43 -9.49 5.73
CA GLN A 92 -2.63 -9.00 5.07
C GLN A 92 -3.22 -7.81 5.83
N GLY A 93 -3.74 -6.85 5.09
CA GLY A 93 -4.55 -5.76 5.64
C GLY A 93 -5.96 -5.76 5.06
N LEU A 94 -6.95 -5.50 5.91
CA LEU A 94 -8.35 -5.43 5.53
C LEU A 94 -8.62 -4.13 4.77
N ARG A 95 -9.15 -4.24 3.55
CA ARG A 95 -9.61 -3.13 2.71
C ARG A 95 -10.95 -3.50 2.11
N ASN A 96 -11.97 -2.65 2.31
CA ASN A 96 -13.31 -2.84 1.76
C ASN A 96 -13.88 -4.25 2.04
N GLY A 97 -13.74 -4.72 3.29
CA GLY A 97 -14.18 -6.07 3.70
C GLY A 97 -13.32 -7.24 3.23
N LYS A 98 -12.33 -7.01 2.34
CA LYS A 98 -11.45 -8.05 1.80
C LYS A 98 -10.03 -7.97 2.37
N TRP A 99 -9.43 -9.13 2.66
CA TRP A 99 -8.04 -9.21 3.11
C TRP A 99 -7.10 -9.14 1.91
N VAL A 100 -6.29 -8.08 1.86
CA VAL A 100 -5.32 -7.86 0.79
C VAL A 100 -3.92 -8.11 1.33
N THR A 101 -3.12 -8.92 0.63
CA THR A 101 -1.73 -9.17 0.98
C THR A 101 -0.88 -7.92 0.72
N TRP A 102 -0.14 -7.47 1.74
CA TRP A 102 0.78 -6.34 1.67
C TRP A 102 2.23 -6.77 1.56
N ASP A 103 2.56 -7.90 2.16
CA ASP A 103 3.91 -8.45 2.15
C ASP A 103 3.86 -9.98 2.27
N THR A 104 4.87 -10.66 1.76
CA THR A 104 4.96 -12.12 1.74
C THR A 104 6.38 -12.55 1.98
N GLU A 105 6.59 -13.41 2.97
CA GLU A 105 7.89 -13.95 3.32
C GLU A 105 7.86 -15.46 3.48
N THR A 106 8.96 -16.11 3.12
CA THR A 106 9.10 -17.57 3.27
C THR A 106 9.84 -17.89 4.56
N VAL A 107 9.33 -18.87 5.31
CA VAL A 107 9.99 -19.37 6.53
C VAL A 107 11.20 -20.20 6.14
N ARG A 108 12.36 -19.54 5.98
CA ARG A 108 13.64 -20.16 5.63
C ARG A 108 14.52 -20.41 6.86
N ASN A 109 14.30 -19.68 7.94
CA ASN A 109 15.15 -19.71 9.13
C ASN A 109 14.86 -20.88 10.06
N ALA A 110 15.91 -21.45 10.66
CA ALA A 110 15.82 -22.53 11.65
C ALA A 110 14.99 -22.17 12.89
N ASN A 111 14.80 -20.87 13.18
CA ASN A 111 14.01 -20.39 14.32
C ASN A 111 12.52 -20.18 14.00
N GLY A 112 12.09 -20.44 12.75
CA GLY A 112 10.69 -20.36 12.32
C GLY A 112 10.08 -18.96 12.38
N THR A 113 10.92 -17.94 12.44
CA THR A 113 10.52 -16.53 12.56
C THR A 113 10.74 -15.79 11.25
N VAL A 114 9.74 -15.03 10.82
CA VAL A 114 9.81 -14.15 9.65
C VAL A 114 9.40 -12.73 10.04
N THR A 115 10.00 -11.73 9.40
CA THR A 115 9.66 -10.32 9.63
C THR A 115 9.10 -9.72 8.37
N LEU A 116 7.82 -9.37 8.40
CA LEU A 116 7.09 -8.74 7.31
C LEU A 116 7.06 -7.23 7.51
N LYS A 117 7.11 -6.46 6.43
CA LYS A 117 7.12 -4.99 6.44
C LYS A 117 6.02 -4.43 5.54
N ALA A 118 5.24 -3.49 6.05
CA ALA A 118 4.25 -2.77 5.24
C ALA A 118 4.14 -1.30 5.65
N ALA A 119 3.86 -0.40 4.70
CA ALA A 119 3.66 1.03 4.99
C ALA A 119 2.20 1.44 4.70
N PRO A 120 1.25 1.15 5.62
CA PRO A 120 -0.15 1.48 5.40
C PRO A 120 -0.36 3.01 5.33
N LYS A 121 -1.08 3.47 4.30
CA LYS A 121 -1.48 4.87 4.14
C LYS A 121 -2.75 5.22 4.92
N THR A 122 -3.50 4.21 5.36
CA THR A 122 -4.79 4.33 6.07
C THR A 122 -4.85 3.33 7.20
N SER A 123 -5.61 3.64 8.25
CA SER A 123 -5.89 2.71 9.33
C SER A 123 -6.62 1.47 8.79
N ALA A 124 -6.22 0.28 9.23
CA ALA A 124 -6.81 -0.98 8.80
C ALA A 124 -6.59 -2.07 9.86
N TYR A 125 -7.38 -3.12 9.79
CA TYR A 125 -7.08 -4.36 10.50
C TYR A 125 -5.98 -5.11 9.75
N VAL A 126 -5.02 -5.66 10.47
CA VAL A 126 -3.94 -6.48 9.89
C VAL A 126 -3.95 -7.88 10.51
N ARG A 127 -3.57 -8.87 9.72
CA ARG A 127 -3.36 -10.25 10.18
C ARG A 127 -2.21 -10.88 9.43
N THR A 128 -1.68 -11.97 9.97
CA THR A 128 -0.75 -12.84 9.25
C THR A 128 -1.45 -14.13 8.87
N LEU A 129 -1.21 -14.61 7.65
CA LEU A 129 -1.73 -15.87 7.10
C LEU A 129 -0.56 -16.76 6.72
N PHE A 130 -0.51 -17.97 7.25
CA PHE A 130 0.48 -18.99 6.88
C PHE A 130 -0.14 -20.04 5.94
N THR A 131 0.64 -20.45 4.94
CA THR A 131 0.33 -21.55 4.02
C THR A 131 1.59 -22.38 3.77
N GLY A 132 1.52 -23.70 3.88
CA GLY A 132 2.64 -24.60 3.60
C GLY A 132 2.14 -26.00 3.25
N THR A 133 2.93 -26.74 2.48
CA THR A 133 2.62 -28.13 2.11
C THR A 133 2.59 -29.01 3.36
N GLY A 134 1.59 -29.87 3.47
CA GLY A 134 1.37 -30.71 4.67
C GLY A 134 0.74 -29.96 5.86
N TYR A 135 0.48 -28.66 5.74
CA TYR A 135 -0.15 -27.86 6.78
C TYR A 135 -1.51 -27.29 6.34
N SER A 136 -2.45 -27.24 7.28
CA SER A 136 -3.69 -26.48 7.13
C SER A 136 -3.39 -24.98 7.20
N GLN A 137 -4.15 -24.16 6.48
CA GLN A 137 -3.97 -22.71 6.54
C GLN A 137 -4.22 -22.19 7.97
N ALA A 138 -3.36 -21.31 8.45
CA ALA A 138 -3.50 -20.70 9.77
C ALA A 138 -3.44 -19.19 9.66
N ALA A 139 -4.39 -18.49 10.28
CA ALA A 139 -4.43 -17.04 10.32
C ALA A 139 -4.52 -16.54 11.77
N THR A 140 -3.86 -15.42 12.05
CA THR A 140 -4.01 -14.74 13.35
C THR A 140 -5.30 -13.92 13.40
N LYS A 141 -5.76 -13.60 14.62
CA LYS A 141 -6.81 -12.60 14.81
C LYS A 141 -6.40 -11.26 14.20
N GLY A 142 -7.36 -10.53 13.64
CA GLY A 142 -7.14 -9.20 13.07
C GLY A 142 -6.84 -8.18 14.16
N VAL A 143 -5.73 -7.45 14.02
CA VAL A 143 -5.34 -6.37 14.93
C VAL A 143 -5.52 -5.03 14.23
N LYS A 144 -6.26 -4.10 14.85
CA LYS A 144 -6.42 -2.75 14.32
C LYS A 144 -5.11 -1.95 14.45
N VAL A 145 -4.63 -1.43 13.33
CA VAL A 145 -3.50 -0.51 13.25
C VAL A 145 -4.03 0.86 12.82
N THR A 146 -3.71 1.88 13.60
CA THR A 146 -4.15 3.26 13.38
C THR A 146 -3.02 4.08 12.75
N VAL A 147 -3.27 4.65 11.58
CA VAL A 147 -2.35 5.57 10.90
C VAL A 147 -2.71 7.00 11.28
N LYS A 148 -1.80 7.69 11.96
CA LYS A 148 -1.94 9.10 12.32
C LYS A 148 -1.44 10.00 11.19
N ALA A 149 -2.02 11.19 11.08
CA ALA A 149 -1.41 12.23 10.25
C ALA A 149 0.04 12.46 10.69
N SER A 150 0.90 12.77 9.73
CA SER A 150 2.31 13.08 9.96
C SER A 150 2.73 14.23 9.05
N GLY A 151 3.88 14.83 9.34
CA GLY A 151 4.48 15.82 8.45
C GLY A 151 4.69 15.32 7.01
N ALA A 152 5.01 14.04 6.84
CA ALA A 152 5.10 13.41 5.51
C ALA A 152 3.76 13.40 4.77
N LYS A 153 2.64 13.21 5.49
CA LYS A 153 1.29 13.30 4.91
C LYS A 153 0.94 14.72 4.49
N ILE A 154 1.29 15.71 5.31
CA ILE A 154 1.13 17.13 4.96
C ILE A 154 1.89 17.44 3.67
N LEU A 155 3.17 17.03 3.59
CA LEU A 155 3.98 17.27 2.39
C LEU A 155 3.46 16.50 1.16
N ALA A 156 2.96 15.28 1.34
CA ALA A 156 2.37 14.52 0.24
C ALA A 156 1.12 15.19 -0.32
N GLU A 157 0.29 15.79 0.53
CA GLU A 157 -0.87 16.57 0.09
C GLU A 157 -0.45 17.90 -0.56
N ALA A 158 0.53 18.60 0.01
CA ALA A 158 1.11 19.82 -0.57
C ALA A 158 1.55 19.61 -2.03
N LYS A 159 2.30 18.53 -2.28
CA LYS A 159 2.81 18.18 -3.61
C LYS A 159 1.73 18.01 -4.69
N LYS A 160 0.50 17.61 -4.32
CA LYS A 160 -0.59 17.40 -5.30
C LYS A 160 -1.05 18.68 -5.98
N HIS A 161 -0.81 19.82 -5.35
CA HIS A 161 -1.26 21.13 -5.84
C HIS A 161 -0.15 21.89 -6.57
N LYS A 162 1.03 21.27 -6.75
CA LYS A 162 2.11 21.86 -7.55
C LYS A 162 1.58 22.25 -8.93
N GLY A 163 1.86 23.48 -9.35
CA GLY A 163 1.42 24.05 -10.62
C GLY A 163 0.11 24.85 -10.54
N ALA A 164 -0.65 24.79 -9.44
CA ALA A 164 -1.83 25.65 -9.27
C ALA A 164 -1.44 27.14 -9.32
N LEU A 165 -2.23 27.96 -10.01
CA LEU A 165 -1.93 29.39 -10.17
C LEU A 165 -2.21 30.16 -8.88
N TYR A 166 -1.39 31.18 -8.62
CA TYR A 166 -1.69 32.13 -7.57
C TYR A 166 -2.98 32.90 -7.86
N LYS A 167 -3.77 33.14 -6.81
CA LYS A 167 -4.86 34.13 -6.79
C LYS A 167 -5.02 34.65 -5.37
N PHE A 168 -4.99 35.97 -5.21
CA PHE A 168 -5.24 36.60 -3.91
C PHE A 168 -6.58 36.13 -3.33
N ALA A 169 -6.62 35.90 -2.02
CA ALA A 169 -7.77 35.37 -1.27
C ALA A 169 -8.28 33.99 -1.71
N ALA A 170 -7.55 33.23 -2.54
CA ALA A 170 -8.00 31.91 -2.98
C ALA A 170 -7.55 30.78 -2.06
N ALA A 171 -8.42 29.79 -1.85
CA ALA A 171 -8.21 28.62 -0.99
C ALA A 171 -8.39 27.27 -1.71
N GLY A 172 -8.17 27.23 -3.03
CA GLY A 172 -8.12 25.98 -3.81
C GLY A 172 -9.44 25.50 -4.43
N PRO A 173 -9.42 24.29 -5.02
CA PRO A 173 -8.21 23.49 -5.30
C PRO A 173 -7.45 23.95 -6.55
N LYS A 174 -8.05 24.80 -7.40
CA LYS A 174 -7.44 25.21 -8.68
C LYS A 174 -6.50 26.41 -8.57
N ARG A 175 -6.73 27.29 -7.59
CA ARG A 175 -5.95 28.52 -7.37
C ARG A 175 -5.79 28.77 -5.87
N PHE A 176 -4.66 29.34 -5.47
CA PHE A 176 -4.36 29.57 -4.06
C PHE A 176 -3.61 30.89 -3.82
N ASP A 177 -3.85 31.55 -2.70
CA ASP A 177 -2.83 32.41 -2.08
C ASP A 177 -2.00 31.59 -1.07
N CYS A 178 -0.99 32.23 -0.46
CA CYS A 178 -0.08 31.57 0.46
C CYS A 178 -0.78 30.91 1.66
N SER A 179 -1.70 31.63 2.31
CA SER A 179 -2.40 31.17 3.50
C SER A 179 -3.60 30.27 3.20
N GLY A 180 -4.26 30.47 2.06
CA GLY A 180 -5.30 29.57 1.54
C GLY A 180 -4.72 28.22 1.13
N TYR A 181 -3.49 28.21 0.59
CA TYR A 181 -2.77 26.98 0.28
C TYR A 181 -2.47 26.16 1.53
N THR A 182 -1.83 26.75 2.54
CA THR A 182 -1.52 26.05 3.79
C THR A 182 -2.79 25.58 4.48
N LEU A 183 -3.83 26.42 4.57
CA LEU A 183 -5.14 26.08 5.11
C LEU A 183 -5.71 24.82 4.45
N TYR A 184 -5.75 24.79 3.12
CA TYR A 184 -6.30 23.68 2.36
C TYR A 184 -5.54 22.38 2.63
N VAL A 185 -4.20 22.43 2.56
CA VAL A 185 -3.33 21.26 2.75
C VAL A 185 -3.49 20.68 4.16
N TYR A 186 -3.43 21.53 5.20
CA TYR A 186 -3.58 21.08 6.58
C TYR A 186 -4.98 20.52 6.88
N LYS A 187 -6.03 21.10 6.28
CA LYS A 187 -7.40 20.59 6.36
C LYS A 187 -7.51 19.20 5.72
N LYS A 188 -6.99 19.02 4.51
CA LYS A 188 -7.10 17.74 3.77
C LYS A 188 -6.22 16.63 4.35
N ALA A 189 -4.99 16.94 4.74
CA ALA A 189 -4.05 15.94 5.20
C ALA A 189 -4.27 15.52 6.67
N ALA A 190 -4.62 16.48 7.54
CA ALA A 190 -4.65 16.29 8.99
C ALA A 190 -5.93 16.78 9.69
N GLY A 191 -6.92 17.30 8.95
CA GLY A 191 -8.15 17.83 9.54
C GLY A 191 -7.95 19.10 10.38
N LYS A 192 -6.81 19.78 10.25
CA LYS A 192 -6.49 20.98 11.03
C LYS A 192 -7.11 22.20 10.38
N LYS A 193 -7.80 23.02 11.18
CA LYS A 193 -8.38 24.29 10.76
C LYS A 193 -7.35 25.39 10.98
N LEU A 194 -7.01 26.12 9.92
CA LEU A 194 -6.18 27.30 9.95
C LEU A 194 -7.00 28.50 9.48
N PRO A 195 -6.72 29.71 9.98
CA PRO A 195 -7.30 30.93 9.45
C PRO A 195 -6.74 31.23 8.05
N HIS A 196 -7.51 31.89 7.21
CA HIS A 196 -7.10 32.31 5.86
C HIS A 196 -6.36 33.66 5.90
N LYS A 197 -5.35 33.76 6.78
CA LYS A 197 -4.43 34.91 6.89
C LYS A 197 -3.09 34.44 7.45
N ALA A 198 -1.98 34.68 6.76
CA ALA A 198 -0.64 34.28 7.19
C ALA A 198 -0.31 34.82 8.60
N ASN A 199 -0.66 36.09 8.86
CA ASN A 199 -0.45 36.74 10.15
C ASN A 199 -1.11 35.98 11.31
N SER A 200 -2.31 35.45 11.11
CA SER A 200 -3.00 34.67 12.14
C SER A 200 -2.42 33.26 12.25
N GLN A 201 -2.10 32.62 11.12
CA GLN A 201 -1.51 31.27 11.11
C GLN A 201 -0.19 31.17 11.88
N GLN A 202 0.56 32.27 11.96
CA GLN A 202 1.80 32.33 12.71
C GLN A 202 1.63 32.02 14.21
N HIS A 203 0.42 31.96 14.75
CA HIS A 203 0.15 31.64 16.16
C HIS A 203 -0.44 30.24 16.38
N TYR A 204 -0.66 29.45 15.31
CA TYR A 204 -1.30 28.14 15.41
C TYR A 204 -0.31 27.02 15.65
N GLY A 205 -0.71 26.03 16.44
CA GLY A 205 0.11 24.86 16.76
C GLY A 205 1.27 25.18 17.70
N LYS A 206 2.20 24.22 17.84
CA LYS A 206 3.34 24.34 18.75
C LYS A 206 4.44 25.19 18.11
N SER A 207 5.00 26.15 18.84
CA SER A 207 6.22 26.85 18.43
C SER A 207 7.41 25.89 18.36
N VAL A 208 8.21 25.96 17.30
CA VAL A 208 9.40 25.14 17.11
C VAL A 208 10.58 26.02 16.74
N SER A 209 11.76 25.72 17.28
CA SER A 209 12.99 26.41 16.88
C SER A 209 13.33 26.09 15.42
N LYS A 210 13.99 27.02 14.73
CA LYS A 210 14.40 26.82 13.32
C LYS A 210 15.32 25.62 13.12
N SER A 211 16.12 25.25 14.11
CA SER A 211 16.97 24.05 14.11
C SER A 211 16.17 22.75 14.20
N ASN A 212 15.03 22.77 14.89
CA ASN A 212 14.18 21.59 15.12
C ASN A 212 13.01 21.46 14.13
N LYS A 213 13.00 22.26 13.06
CA LYS A 213 11.95 22.20 12.03
C LYS A 213 12.00 20.85 11.30
N LYS A 214 10.83 20.24 11.12
CA LYS A 214 10.64 18.95 10.47
C LYS A 214 9.69 19.10 9.30
N VAL A 215 9.85 18.22 8.31
CA VAL A 215 8.98 18.19 7.12
C VAL A 215 7.51 18.28 7.54
N GLY A 216 6.73 19.13 6.89
CA GLY A 216 5.32 19.37 7.20
C GLY A 216 5.06 20.38 8.32
N ASP A 217 6.08 20.99 8.91
CA ASP A 217 5.92 22.19 9.74
C ASP A 217 5.53 23.40 8.88
N LEU A 218 4.72 24.29 9.44
CA LEU A 218 4.29 25.54 8.82
C LEU A 218 5.40 26.58 9.03
N ILE A 219 5.79 27.24 7.95
CA ILE A 219 6.73 28.35 7.94
C ILE A 219 5.93 29.62 7.69
N VAL A 220 6.10 30.63 8.55
CA VAL A 220 5.48 31.95 8.33
C VAL A 220 6.57 33.02 8.38
N PHE A 221 6.76 33.73 7.28
CA PHE A 221 7.69 34.85 7.18
C PHE A 221 7.11 36.10 7.82
N ARG A 222 7.99 36.91 8.41
CA ARG A 222 7.60 38.07 9.22
C ARG A 222 8.34 39.34 8.82
N SER A 223 7.64 40.45 8.91
CA SER A 223 8.20 41.79 9.00
C SER A 223 7.84 42.34 10.37
N GLY A 224 8.82 42.51 11.26
CA GLY A 224 8.57 42.75 12.68
C GLY A 224 7.68 41.67 13.30
N SER A 225 6.54 42.08 13.87
CA SER A 225 5.57 41.17 14.46
C SER A 225 4.61 40.53 13.44
N TYR A 226 4.49 41.12 12.24
CA TYR A 226 3.47 40.82 11.25
C TYR A 226 3.88 39.66 10.32
N GLY A 227 3.05 38.62 10.22
CA GLY A 227 3.25 37.50 9.32
C GLY A 227 2.65 37.76 7.93
N TYR A 228 3.49 37.88 6.90
CA TYR A 228 3.04 38.28 5.57
C TYR A 228 3.00 37.13 4.53
N HIS A 229 3.74 36.04 4.77
CA HIS A 229 3.79 34.91 3.83
C HIS A 229 3.85 33.57 4.56
N ALA A 230 3.25 32.53 3.97
CA ALA A 230 3.17 31.21 4.59
C ALA A 230 3.53 30.08 3.59
N GLY A 231 4.17 29.04 4.11
CA GLY A 231 4.57 27.86 3.35
C GLY A 231 4.71 26.62 4.24
N ILE A 232 4.93 25.47 3.63
CA ILE A 232 5.03 24.16 4.30
C ILE A 232 6.45 23.63 4.13
N TYR A 233 7.17 23.41 5.22
CA TYR A 233 8.56 22.96 5.16
C TYR A 233 8.69 21.60 4.47
N ALA A 234 9.59 21.51 3.50
CA ALA A 234 9.81 20.35 2.65
C ALA A 234 11.14 19.63 2.93
N GLY A 235 11.90 20.07 3.93
CA GLY A 235 13.24 19.54 4.24
C GLY A 235 14.34 20.24 3.42
N GLY A 236 15.59 20.11 3.87
CA GLY A 236 16.77 20.61 3.16
C GLY A 236 16.76 22.13 2.88
N GLY A 237 16.09 22.92 3.71
CA GLY A 237 15.96 24.38 3.49
C GLY A 237 14.93 24.78 2.43
N TYR A 238 14.05 23.87 1.99
CA TYR A 238 12.98 24.15 1.04
C TYR A 238 11.61 24.15 1.71
N MET A 239 10.64 24.81 1.05
CA MET A 239 9.23 24.77 1.39
C MET A 239 8.37 24.61 0.14
N TYR A 240 7.12 24.18 0.33
CA TYR A 240 6.07 24.35 -0.66
C TYR A 240 5.19 25.54 -0.28
N ASP A 241 4.91 26.42 -1.22
CA ASP A 241 4.08 27.61 -1.02
C ASP A 241 3.40 28.05 -2.33
N SER A 242 2.43 28.97 -2.20
CA SER A 242 1.87 29.74 -3.31
C SER A 242 2.42 31.17 -3.19
N PRO A 243 3.46 31.55 -3.96
CA PRO A 243 4.31 32.69 -3.61
C PRO A 243 3.66 34.06 -3.84
N HIS A 244 3.27 34.39 -5.08
CA HIS A 244 2.70 35.70 -5.44
C HIS A 244 1.97 35.66 -6.79
N THR A 245 1.30 36.75 -7.15
CA THR A 245 0.65 36.94 -8.45
C THR A 245 1.61 36.64 -9.61
N GLY A 246 1.11 35.93 -10.62
CA GLY A 246 1.91 35.49 -11.77
C GLY A 246 2.67 34.18 -11.57
N ALA A 247 2.83 33.72 -10.32
CA ALA A 247 3.54 32.48 -10.02
C ALA A 247 2.59 31.31 -9.72
N ARG A 248 3.18 30.13 -9.52
CA ARG A 248 2.48 28.86 -9.27
C ARG A 248 2.92 28.25 -7.95
N VAL A 249 2.04 27.43 -7.38
CA VAL A 249 2.38 26.57 -6.24
C VAL A 249 3.57 25.70 -6.62
N GLY A 250 4.62 25.72 -5.80
CA GLY A 250 5.88 25.09 -6.14
C GLY A 250 6.73 24.77 -4.92
N LYS A 251 7.84 24.09 -5.17
CA LYS A 251 8.90 23.88 -4.17
C LYS A 251 9.91 25.01 -4.32
N HIS A 252 10.02 25.88 -3.34
CA HIS A 252 10.94 27.01 -3.35
C HIS A 252 11.91 26.93 -2.18
N LYS A 253 13.09 27.53 -2.34
CA LYS A 253 14.06 27.67 -1.25
C LYS A 253 13.49 28.65 -0.22
N ILE A 254 13.72 28.38 1.06
CA ILE A 254 13.46 29.37 2.11
C ILE A 254 14.44 30.53 1.88
N TYR A 255 13.91 31.68 1.49
CA TYR A 255 14.69 32.81 0.96
C TYR A 255 15.02 33.89 2.00
N GLY A 256 14.59 33.74 3.25
CA GLY A 256 14.85 34.71 4.32
C GLY A 256 15.05 34.04 5.68
N SER A 257 15.70 34.75 6.59
CA SER A 257 15.94 34.30 7.97
C SER A 257 14.80 34.68 8.92
N ASN A 258 13.99 35.70 8.59
CA ASN A 258 12.90 36.21 9.41
C ASN A 258 11.60 35.42 9.19
N TYR A 259 11.54 34.24 9.82
CA TYR A 259 10.33 33.41 9.86
C TYR A 259 10.18 32.69 11.20
N VAL A 260 8.95 32.27 11.50
CA VAL A 260 8.63 31.36 12.61
C VAL A 260 8.23 29.99 12.08
N VAL A 261 8.43 28.96 12.92
CA VAL A 261 8.08 27.58 12.60
C VAL A 261 6.99 27.11 13.55
N ARG A 262 5.92 26.54 12.97
CA ARG A 262 4.76 26.05 13.71
C ARG A 262 4.47 24.59 13.37
N ARG A 263 4.38 23.76 14.41
CA ARG A 263 4.06 22.33 14.26
C ARG A 263 2.62 22.05 14.61
N LEU A 264 1.85 21.62 13.62
CA LEU A 264 0.43 21.28 13.76
C LEU A 264 0.18 19.78 13.95
N VAL A 265 1.16 18.94 13.60
CA VAL A 265 1.07 17.48 13.66
C VAL A 265 2.38 16.93 14.23
N ALA A 266 2.28 15.95 15.13
CA ALA A 266 3.42 15.32 15.80
C ALA A 266 4.04 14.20 14.94
#